data_AF-A0A0H3NYT5-F1
#
_entry.id   AF-A0A0H3NYT5-F1
#
_cell.length_a   1.000
_cell.length_b   1.000
_cell.length_c   1.000
_cell.angle_alpha   90.00
_cell.angle_beta   90.00
_cell.angle_gamma   90.00
#
_symmetry.space_group_name_H-M   'P 1'
#
loop_
_entity.id
_entity.type
_entity.pdbx_description
1 polymer ?
#
loop_
_entity_poly.entity_id
_entity_poly.type
_entity_poly.pdbx_seq_one_letter_code
_entity_poly.pdbx_strand_id
1 'polypeptide(L)'
;MNLNNKQKQHLKSLAHPLKPVVMLGNNGLTEGVLAEIEQTLEHHELIKVKITAEERETKALIADAIVRETGAVNVQIIGNILVLYRPAKERKIILPR
;
A
#
# COMPACT_ATOMS: atom_id res chain seq x y z
N MET A 1 8.11 -10.49 2.21
CA MET A 1 7.28 -11.13 3.27
C MET A 1 6.08 -11.79 2.59
N ASN A 2 5.69 -13.01 2.99
CA ASN A 2 4.52 -13.69 2.40
C ASN A 2 3.38 -13.74 3.42
N LEU A 3 2.22 -13.18 3.08
CA LEU A 3 1.04 -13.15 3.95
C LEU A 3 0.08 -14.30 3.61
N ASN A 4 -0.40 -15.01 4.62
CA ASN A 4 -1.43 -16.03 4.42
C ASN A 4 -2.83 -15.40 4.18
N ASN A 5 -3.79 -16.21 3.74
CA ASN A 5 -5.13 -15.71 3.40
C ASN A 5 -5.86 -15.07 4.59
N LYS A 6 -5.70 -15.60 5.81
CA LYS A 6 -6.32 -15.03 7.03
C LYS A 6 -5.73 -13.66 7.36
N GLN A 7 -4.41 -13.52 7.25
CA GLN A 7 -3.70 -12.26 7.46
C GLN A 7 -4.10 -11.22 6.42
N LYS A 8 -4.17 -11.60 5.13
CA LYS A 8 -4.67 -10.69 4.08
C LYS A 8 -6.10 -10.26 4.36
N GLN A 9 -6.99 -11.17 4.75
CA GLN A 9 -8.39 -10.83 5.06
C GLN A 9 -8.49 -9.87 6.24
N HIS A 10 -7.71 -10.10 7.29
CA HIS A 10 -7.64 -9.21 8.45
C HIS A 10 -7.17 -7.79 8.05
N LEU A 11 -6.09 -7.70 7.26
CA LEU A 11 -5.60 -6.40 6.77
C LEU A 11 -6.61 -5.71 5.86
N LYS A 12 -7.36 -6.44 5.02
CA LYS A 12 -8.47 -5.88 4.23
C LYS A 12 -9.56 -5.28 5.12
N SER A 13 -9.95 -5.97 6.20
CA SER A 13 -10.94 -5.43 7.14
C SER A 13 -10.44 -4.17 7.85
N LEU A 14 -9.17 -4.15 8.28
CA LEU A 14 -8.57 -2.97 8.89
C LEU A 14 -8.42 -1.82 7.89
N ALA A 15 -8.13 -2.12 6.63
CA ALA A 15 -8.01 -1.11 5.60
C ALA A 15 -9.36 -0.52 5.19
N HIS A 16 -10.46 -1.26 5.28
CA HIS A 16 -11.78 -0.82 4.81
C HIS A 16 -12.16 0.62 5.24
N PRO A 17 -12.13 0.99 6.54
CA PRO A 17 -12.48 2.34 6.99
C PRO A 17 -11.41 3.42 6.69
N LEU A 18 -10.19 3.03 6.32
CA LEU A 18 -9.11 3.98 6.09
C LEU A 18 -9.37 4.83 4.84
N LYS A 19 -9.00 6.10 4.91
CA LYS A 19 -8.90 6.97 3.73
C LYS A 19 -7.51 6.82 3.09
N PRO A 20 -7.36 7.04 1.78
CA PRO A 20 -6.06 7.16 1.17
C PRO A 20 -5.28 8.30 1.82
N VAL A 21 -4.05 7.99 2.22
CA VAL A 21 -3.14 8.94 2.89
C VAL A 21 -2.07 9.46 1.95
N VAL A 22 -1.77 8.71 0.89
CA VAL A 22 -0.89 9.16 -0.21
C VAL A 22 -1.66 9.13 -1.52
N MET A 23 -1.45 10.14 -2.37
CA MET A 23 -2.10 10.25 -3.67
C MET A 23 -1.07 10.55 -4.76
N LEU A 24 -1.03 9.71 -5.80
CA LEU A 24 -0.24 9.95 -6.99
C LEU A 24 -1.00 10.92 -7.90
N GLY A 25 -0.36 12.04 -8.22
CA GLY A 25 -0.82 12.96 -9.26
C GLY A 25 -0.44 12.48 -10.66
N ASN A 26 -0.61 13.36 -11.65
CA ASN A 26 -0.38 13.05 -13.06
C ASN A 26 1.08 12.69 -13.40
N ASN A 27 2.03 13.11 -12.55
CA ASN A 27 3.45 12.78 -12.71
C ASN A 27 3.80 11.35 -12.24
N GLY A 28 2.81 10.58 -11.78
CA GLY A 28 3.00 9.18 -11.39
C GLY A 28 3.82 9.00 -10.11
N LEU A 29 4.63 7.93 -10.10
CA LEU A 29 5.50 7.59 -8.97
C LEU A 29 6.83 8.37 -9.09
N THR A 30 6.92 9.49 -8.38
CA THR A 30 8.15 10.28 -8.26
C THR A 30 8.93 9.90 -7.00
N GLU A 31 10.19 10.33 -6.90
CA GLU A 31 11.01 10.12 -5.70
C GLU A 31 10.36 10.72 -4.44
N GLY A 32 9.76 11.91 -4.55
CA GLY A 32 9.06 12.56 -3.44
C GLY A 32 7.85 11.75 -2.95
N VAL A 33 7.06 11.21 -3.89
CA VAL A 33 5.93 10.33 -3.54
C VAL A 33 6.43 9.02 -2.93
N LEU A 34 7.50 8.45 -3.45
CA LEU A 34 8.09 7.24 -2.89
C LEU A 34 8.57 7.46 -1.45
N ALA A 35 9.25 8.59 -1.19
CA ALA A 35 9.67 8.97 0.16
C ALA A 35 8.48 9.16 1.12
N GLU A 36 7.37 9.74 0.63
CA GLU A 36 6.13 9.88 1.40
C GLU A 36 5.53 8.51 1.73
N ILE A 37 5.47 7.59 0.76
CA ILE A 37 4.99 6.21 0.98
C ILE A 37 5.85 5.51 2.04
N GLU A 38 7.17 5.63 1.94
CA GLU A 38 8.13 5.07 2.90
C GLU A 38 7.89 5.54 4.33
N GLN A 39 7.81 6.87 4.52
CA GLN A 39 7.52 7.43 5.83
C GLN A 39 6.16 6.99 6.34
N THR A 40 5.13 7.01 5.49
CA THR A 40 3.76 6.65 5.90
C THR A 40 3.67 5.18 6.30
N LEU A 41 4.36 4.28 5.60
CA LEU A 41 4.46 2.86 5.95
C LEU A 41 5.12 2.66 7.31
N GLU A 42 6.20 3.38 7.63
CA GLU A 42 6.86 3.26 8.94
C GLU A 42 5.93 3.69 10.10
N HIS A 43 5.09 4.71 9.87
CA HIS A 43 4.19 5.22 10.91
C HIS A 43 2.91 4.40 11.07
N HIS A 44 2.36 3.86 9.98
CA HIS A 44 1.02 3.28 10.01
C HIS A 44 0.99 1.77 9.74
N GLU A 45 2.06 1.21 9.18
CA GLU A 45 2.20 -0.17 8.70
C GLU A 45 1.24 -0.55 7.56
N LEU A 46 -0.03 -0.17 7.65
CA LEU A 46 -1.10 -0.41 6.69
C LEU A 46 -1.63 0.91 6.14
N ILE A 47 -1.49 1.11 4.83
CA ILE A 47 -1.86 2.38 4.18
C ILE A 47 -2.68 2.14 2.91
N LYS A 48 -3.42 3.18 2.52
CA LYS A 48 -4.07 3.27 1.20
C LYS A 48 -3.37 4.34 0.37
N VAL A 49 -2.98 3.97 -0.84
CA VAL A 49 -2.39 4.85 -1.84
C VAL A 49 -3.36 4.98 -3.01
N LYS A 50 -3.71 6.20 -3.40
CA LYS A 50 -4.57 6.45 -4.57
C LYS A 50 -3.69 6.63 -5.81
N ILE A 51 -3.87 5.77 -6.81
CA ILE A 51 -3.16 5.81 -8.09
C ILE A 51 -4.07 6.46 -9.13
N THR A 52 -3.80 7.71 -9.47
CA THR A 52 -4.56 8.45 -10.50
C THR A 52 -4.01 8.10 -11.88
N ALA A 53 -4.34 6.91 -12.38
CA ALA A 53 -4.06 6.49 -13.75
C ALA A 53 -5.30 5.84 -14.38
N GLU A 54 -5.59 6.19 -15.64
CA GLU A 54 -6.79 5.72 -16.35
C GLU A 54 -6.65 4.24 -16.74
N GLU A 55 -5.52 3.91 -17.36
CA GLU A 55 -5.24 2.57 -17.86
C GLU A 55 -4.94 1.58 -16.73
N ARG A 56 -5.52 0.38 -16.84
CA ARG A 56 -5.35 -0.71 -15.85
C ARG A 56 -3.93 -1.23 -15.79
N GLU A 57 -3.25 -1.35 -16.93
CA GLU A 57 -1.87 -1.85 -17.01
C GLU A 57 -0.90 -0.88 -16.35
N THR A 58 -1.02 0.42 -16.67
CA THR A 58 -0.26 1.48 -16.00
C THR A 58 -0.44 1.44 -14.47
N LYS A 59 -1.67 1.25 -13.97
CA LYS A 59 -1.92 1.08 -12.51
C LYS A 59 -1.19 -0.12 -11.91
N ALA A 60 -1.18 -1.26 -12.62
CA ALA A 60 -0.49 -2.46 -12.16
C ALA A 60 1.03 -2.24 -12.11
N LEU A 61 1.62 -1.64 -13.16
CA LEU A 61 3.05 -1.33 -13.20
C LEU A 61 3.47 -0.39 -12.07
N ILE A 62 2.67 0.64 -11.79
CA ILE A 62 2.93 1.56 -10.66
C ILE A 62 2.85 0.81 -9.33
N ALA A 63 1.82 -0.02 -9.13
CA ALA A 63 1.67 -0.80 -7.90
C ALA A 63 2.86 -1.75 -7.69
N ASP A 64 3.30 -2.44 -8.74
CA ASP A 64 4.45 -3.35 -8.71
C ASP A 64 5.76 -2.59 -8.45
N ALA A 65 5.91 -1.39 -9.02
CA ALA A 65 7.05 -0.53 -8.72
C ALA A 65 7.06 -0.12 -7.24
N ILE A 66 5.94 0.35 -6.68
CA ILE A 66 5.86 0.71 -5.25
C ILE A 66 6.22 -0.48 -4.37
N VAL A 67 5.66 -1.67 -4.66
CA VAL A 67 5.96 -2.89 -3.90
C VAL A 67 7.44 -3.24 -3.96
N ARG A 68 8.07 -3.14 -5.14
CA ARG A 68 9.49 -3.44 -5.33
C ARG A 68 10.38 -2.47 -4.55
N GLU A 69 10.15 -1.16 -4.69
CA GLU A 69 10.98 -0.14 -4.06
C GLU A 69 10.82 -0.14 -2.53
N THR A 70 9.60 -0.39 -2.03
CA THR A 70 9.32 -0.31 -0.59
C THR A 70 9.46 -1.63 0.15
N GLY A 71 9.48 -2.76 -0.56
CA GLY A 71 9.38 -4.09 0.04
C GLY A 71 8.05 -4.35 0.77
N ALA A 72 7.06 -3.46 0.63
CA ALA A 72 5.73 -3.65 1.18
C ALA A 72 4.97 -4.76 0.44
N VAL A 73 3.95 -5.31 1.09
CA VAL A 73 3.07 -6.32 0.48
C VAL A 73 1.82 -5.64 -0.06
N ASN A 74 1.50 -5.92 -1.33
CA ASN A 74 0.20 -5.60 -1.89
C ASN A 74 -0.88 -6.49 -1.25
N VAL A 75 -1.73 -5.88 -0.43
CA VAL A 75 -2.84 -6.55 0.25
C VAL A 75 -4.04 -6.66 -0.68
N GLN A 76 -4.36 -5.58 -1.39
CA GLN A 76 -5.51 -5.47 -2.28
C GLN A 76 -5.38 -4.26 -3.21
N ILE A 77 -5.93 -4.37 -4.42
CA ILE A 77 -6.23 -3.23 -5.29
C ILE A 77 -7.76 -3.14 -5.44
N ILE A 78 -8.32 -1.95 -5.23
CA ILE A 78 -9.76 -1.64 -5.36
C ILE A 78 -9.91 -0.41 -6.24
N GLY A 79 -10.23 -0.61 -7.52
CA GLY A 79 -10.30 0.49 -8.49
C GLY A 79 -8.94 1.19 -8.61
N ASN A 80 -8.86 2.44 -8.15
CA ASN A 80 -7.63 3.24 -8.10
C ASN A 80 -6.93 3.24 -6.73
N ILE A 81 -7.40 2.44 -5.77
CA ILE A 81 -6.81 2.37 -4.43
C ILE A 81 -5.95 1.13 -4.31
N LEU A 82 -4.68 1.32 -3.98
CA LEU A 82 -3.72 0.29 -3.60
C LEU A 82 -3.62 0.23 -2.07
N VAL A 83 -3.82 -0.95 -1.50
CA VAL A 83 -3.65 -1.20 -0.06
C VAL A 83 -2.30 -1.89 0.15
N LEU A 84 -1.42 -1.26 0.92
CA LEU A 84 -0.08 -1.75 1.21
C LEU A 84 0.08 -2.03 2.69
N TYR A 85 0.83 -3.11 2.98
CA TYR A 85 1.23 -3.44 4.34
C TYR A 85 2.73 -3.70 4.43
N ARG A 86 3.41 -3.09 5.40
CA ARG A 86 4.77 -3.42 5.80
C ARG A 86 4.87 -3.32 7.33
N PRO A 87 5.35 -4.36 8.03
CA PRO A 87 5.58 -4.25 9.47
C PRO A 87 6.67 -3.19 9.73
N ALA A 88 6.40 -2.29 10.67
CA ALA A 88 7.37 -1.31 11.15
C ALA A 88 8.31 -1.95 12.17
N LYS A 89 9.36 -1.21 12.55
CA LYS A 89 10.27 -1.65 13.64
C LYS A 89 9.50 -1.85 14.94
N GLU A 90 8.59 -0.92 15.24
CA GLU A 90 7.65 -1.01 16.35
C GLU A 90 6.27 -1.41 15.82
N ARG A 91 5.91 -2.68 16.01
CA ARG A 91 4.67 -3.23 15.45
C ARG A 91 3.44 -2.67 16.13
N LYS A 92 2.51 -2.14 15.33
CA LYS A 92 1.22 -1.58 15.77
C LYS A 92 0.07 -2.54 15.46
N ILE A 93 0.19 -3.30 14.39
CA ILE A 93 -0.81 -4.25 13.90
C ILE A 93 -0.37 -5.68 14.22
N ILE A 94 -1.19 -6.38 14.99
CA ILE A 94 -0.99 -7.79 15.33
C ILE A 94 -1.68 -8.65 14.26
N LEU A 95 -0.89 -9.41 13.51
CA LEU A 95 -1.43 -10.32 12.50
C LEU A 95 -1.96 -11.62 13.12
N PRO A 96 -3.10 -12.15 12.65
CA PRO A 96 -3.59 -13.45 13.08
C PRO A 96 -2.68 -14.59 12.60
N ARG A 97 -2.74 -15.73 13.31
CA ARG A 97 -2.06 -16.97 12.93
C ARG A 97 -2.75 -17.65 11.75
#